data_AF-M0ZXR8-F1
#
_entry.id   AF-M0ZXR8-F1
#
_cell.length_a   1.000
_cell.length_b   1.000
_cell.length_c   1.000
_cell.angle_alpha   90.00
_cell.angle_beta   90.00
_cell.angle_gamma   90.00
#
_symmetry.space_group_name_H-M   'P 1'
#
loop_
_entity.id
_entity.type
_entity.pdbx_description
1 polymer ?
#
loop_
_entity_poly.entity_id
_entity_poly.type
_entity_poly.pdbx_seq_one_letter_code
_entity_poly.pdbx_strand_id
1 'polypeptide(L)'
;MHDGDKIVHNPKLEPEETHHDNCGDDKDVDGIMPKLQRADYYTVPPIEELLSKEKEEAGFCCHVKDFVVGRHGYGSIKFLGETDIWKLDLDSAVHFNHREVIIYMDESKKPPVGQGLNKPAEITLLNVRCINKSTGKEYRDGPMVNKYKDMLIKKAVEQDAEFVSYDPVEGQWKFRVSHF
;
A
#
# COMPACT_ATOMS: atom_id res chain seq x y z
N MET A 1 -15.55 19.02 -92.88
CA MET A 1 -14.47 18.81 -91.90
C MET A 1 -15.19 18.40 -90.62
N HIS A 2 -15.33 17.08 -90.35
CA HIS A 2 -14.42 16.26 -89.51
C HIS A 2 -14.33 16.84 -88.10
N ASP A 3 -14.47 16.15 -86.98
CA ASP A 3 -14.67 14.76 -86.54
C ASP A 3 -15.19 14.92 -85.08
N GLY A 4 -15.99 14.05 -84.49
CA GLY A 4 -15.51 12.80 -83.89
C GLY A 4 -14.91 13.02 -82.49
N ASP A 5 -15.62 12.50 -81.48
CA ASP A 5 -15.15 12.01 -80.17
C ASP A 5 -14.40 12.93 -79.18
N LYS A 6 -14.78 12.85 -77.89
CA LYS A 6 -14.08 11.97 -76.92
C LYS A 6 -14.65 12.10 -75.50
N ILE A 7 -15.08 10.95 -75.00
CA ILE A 7 -15.18 10.62 -73.58
C ILE A 7 -13.79 10.80 -72.96
N VAL A 8 -13.71 11.51 -71.83
CA VAL A 8 -12.51 11.52 -70.98
C VAL A 8 -12.88 10.94 -69.62
N HIS A 9 -12.39 9.73 -69.36
CA HIS A 9 -12.13 9.20 -68.03
C HIS A 9 -10.83 9.79 -67.49
N ASN A 10 -10.81 10.23 -66.22
CA ASN A 10 -9.78 9.94 -65.20
C ASN A 10 -10.03 10.75 -63.90
N PRO A 11 -9.44 10.43 -62.73
CA PRO A 11 -9.52 9.19 -61.97
C PRO A 11 -9.94 9.40 -60.49
N LYS A 12 -10.18 8.27 -59.82
CA LYS A 12 -10.18 7.97 -58.38
C LYS A 12 -9.56 9.01 -57.42
N LEU A 13 -10.32 9.38 -56.37
CA LEU A 13 -9.83 9.77 -55.04
C LEU A 13 -10.84 9.26 -54.01
N GLU A 14 -10.52 8.15 -53.35
CA GLU A 14 -11.17 7.70 -52.12
C GLU A 14 -10.69 8.63 -50.99
N PRO A 15 -11.57 9.20 -50.14
CA PRO A 15 -11.13 9.87 -48.94
C PRO A 15 -10.84 8.83 -47.86
N GLU A 16 -9.60 8.89 -47.40
CA GLU A 16 -8.95 8.02 -46.43
C GLU A 16 -9.71 7.88 -45.10
N GLU A 17 -9.72 6.65 -44.60
CA GLU A 17 -10.13 6.30 -43.25
C GLU A 17 -9.18 6.96 -42.24
N THR A 18 -9.64 8.01 -41.58
CA THR A 18 -8.96 8.52 -40.38
C THR A 18 -9.28 7.60 -39.21
N HIS A 19 -8.46 6.56 -39.07
CA HIS A 19 -8.20 5.94 -37.78
C HIS A 19 -7.56 6.98 -36.85
N HIS A 20 -8.23 7.29 -35.74
CA HIS A 20 -7.57 7.83 -34.55
C HIS A 20 -8.21 7.26 -33.30
N ASP A 21 -7.42 6.41 -32.66
CA ASP A 21 -7.29 6.14 -31.25
C ASP A 21 -8.49 5.57 -30.50
N ASN A 22 -8.49 4.23 -30.53
CA ASN A 22 -8.77 3.32 -29.42
C ASN A 22 -8.64 4.02 -28.06
N CYS A 23 -9.78 4.43 -27.48
CA CYS A 23 -9.90 4.66 -26.05
C CYS A 23 -9.80 3.29 -25.38
N GLY A 24 -8.56 2.90 -25.07
CA GLY A 24 -8.25 1.64 -24.40
C GLY A 24 -8.94 1.58 -23.04
N ASP A 25 -9.59 0.45 -22.79
CA ASP A 25 -10.38 0.07 -21.64
C ASP A 25 -9.80 0.53 -20.29
N ASP A 26 -10.48 1.48 -19.63
CA ASP A 26 -10.33 1.72 -18.18
C ASP A 26 -10.77 0.50 -17.34
N LYS A 27 -11.37 -0.53 -17.95
CA LYS A 27 -11.92 -1.71 -17.26
C LYS A 27 -10.91 -2.79 -16.91
N ASP A 28 -9.74 -2.82 -17.55
CA ASP A 28 -8.71 -3.85 -17.29
C ASP A 28 -7.75 -3.48 -16.16
N VAL A 29 -7.74 -2.22 -15.71
CA VAL A 29 -6.80 -1.74 -14.69
C VAL A 29 -7.30 -2.03 -13.26
N ASP A 30 -8.62 -2.02 -13.05
CA ASP A 30 -9.24 -2.38 -11.77
C ASP A 30 -8.89 -3.79 -11.30
N GLY A 31 -8.59 -4.69 -12.24
CA GLY A 31 -8.19 -6.05 -11.96
C GLY A 31 -6.74 -6.22 -11.54
N ILE A 32 -5.89 -5.20 -11.68
CA ILE A 32 -4.42 -5.27 -11.48
C ILE A 32 -4.01 -4.67 -10.13
N MET A 33 -4.76 -3.67 -9.67
CA MET A 33 -4.41 -2.88 -8.49
C MET A 33 -4.68 -3.60 -7.17
N PRO A 34 -3.91 -3.26 -6.11
CA PRO A 34 -4.29 -3.65 -4.77
C PRO A 34 -5.64 -3.04 -4.42
N LYS A 35 -6.52 -3.86 -3.85
CA LYS A 35 -7.84 -3.42 -3.40
C LYS A 35 -7.74 -2.79 -2.02
N LEU A 36 -8.13 -1.52 -1.93
CA LEU A 36 -8.27 -0.76 -0.68
C LEU A 36 -9.49 0.15 -0.77
N GLN A 37 -10.62 -0.27 -0.21
CA GLN A 37 -11.89 0.47 -0.27
C GLN A 37 -12.20 1.22 1.04
N ARG A 38 -11.43 0.95 2.11
CA ARG A 38 -11.60 1.58 3.41
C ARG A 38 -11.03 2.99 3.41
N ALA A 39 -11.92 3.99 3.50
CA ALA A 39 -11.56 5.40 3.42
C ALA A 39 -10.63 5.90 4.54
N ASP A 40 -10.53 5.17 5.66
CA ASP A 40 -9.61 5.50 6.76
C ASP A 40 -8.21 4.89 6.60
N TYR A 41 -7.97 4.16 5.51
CA TYR A 41 -6.68 3.58 5.14
C TYR A 41 -6.05 4.33 3.97
N TYR A 42 -4.73 4.22 3.88
CA TYR A 42 -3.93 4.82 2.81
C TYR A 42 -2.72 3.94 2.47
N THR A 43 -2.13 4.21 1.32
CA THR A 43 -0.86 3.61 0.89
C THR A 43 0.18 4.68 0.58
N VAL A 44 1.46 4.30 0.64
CA VAL A 44 2.57 5.09 0.08
C VAL A 44 3.43 4.17 -0.81
N PRO A 45 3.54 4.44 -2.12
CA PRO A 45 2.82 5.47 -2.87
C PRO A 45 1.28 5.33 -2.83
N PRO A 46 0.50 6.42 -3.04
CA PRO A 46 -0.95 6.34 -3.15
C PRO A 46 -1.40 5.42 -4.30
N ILE A 47 -2.60 4.85 -4.21
CA ILE A 47 -3.16 3.93 -5.24
C ILE A 47 -3.13 4.55 -6.64
N GLU A 48 -3.45 5.84 -6.77
CA GLU A 48 -3.42 6.59 -8.04
C GLU A 48 -2.00 6.70 -8.63
N GLU A 49 -0.98 6.83 -7.78
CA GLU A 49 0.41 6.87 -8.22
C GLU A 49 0.89 5.48 -8.64
N LEU A 50 0.50 4.44 -7.90
CA LEU A 50 0.78 3.06 -8.27
C LEU A 50 0.18 2.71 -9.64
N LEU A 51 -1.06 3.15 -9.88
CA LEU A 51 -1.76 3.01 -11.17
C LEU A 51 -0.98 3.67 -12.31
N SER A 52 -0.54 4.89 -12.09
CA SER A 52 0.24 5.66 -13.08
C SER A 52 1.56 4.97 -13.39
N LYS A 53 2.27 4.51 -12.36
CA LYS A 53 3.56 3.80 -12.51
C LYS A 53 3.41 2.46 -13.20
N GLU A 54 2.36 1.69 -12.93
CA GLU A 54 2.08 0.43 -13.63
C GLU A 54 1.78 0.65 -15.12
N LYS A 55 1.10 1.75 -15.47
CA LYS A 55 0.85 2.13 -16.88
C LYS A 55 2.13 2.55 -17.60
N GLU A 56 3.07 3.18 -16.89
CA GLU A 56 4.38 3.58 -17.43
C GLU A 56 5.36 2.40 -17.55
N GLU A 57 5.38 1.52 -16.54
CA GLU A 57 6.26 0.37 -16.42
C GLU A 57 5.45 -0.87 -16.01
N ALA A 58 5.14 -1.71 -17.00
CA ALA A 58 4.38 -2.94 -16.76
C ALA A 58 5.11 -3.86 -15.77
N GLY A 59 4.40 -4.29 -14.73
CA GLY A 59 4.92 -5.11 -13.65
C GLY A 59 5.48 -4.32 -12.46
N PHE A 60 5.45 -2.98 -12.47
CA PHE A 60 5.90 -2.13 -11.35
C PHE A 60 5.30 -2.57 -10.01
N CYS A 61 4.00 -2.90 -9.98
CA CYS A 61 3.28 -3.33 -8.78
C CYS A 61 3.80 -4.66 -8.20
N CYS A 62 4.60 -5.44 -8.92
CA CYS A 62 5.20 -6.67 -8.42
C CYS A 62 6.46 -6.41 -7.56
N HIS A 63 7.01 -5.20 -7.57
CA HIS A 63 8.29 -4.88 -6.94
C HIS A 63 8.33 -3.48 -6.32
N VAL A 64 7.21 -3.05 -5.72
CA VAL A 64 7.11 -1.72 -5.10
C VAL A 64 8.03 -1.65 -3.89
N LYS A 65 9.08 -0.83 -4.00
CA LYS A 65 10.06 -0.67 -2.95
C LYS A 65 9.48 0.10 -1.76
N ASP A 66 9.75 -0.39 -0.56
CA ASP A 66 9.47 0.33 0.69
C ASP A 66 7.97 0.69 0.85
N PHE A 67 7.10 -0.16 0.29
CA PHE A 67 5.65 0.03 0.27
C PHE A 67 5.07 0.21 1.67
N VAL A 68 4.19 1.20 1.83
CA VAL A 68 3.53 1.49 3.10
C VAL A 68 2.03 1.28 2.98
N VAL A 69 1.43 0.65 4.00
CA VAL A 69 -0.01 0.67 4.25
C VAL A 69 -0.25 1.26 5.63
N GLY A 70 -1.19 2.18 5.77
CA GLY A 70 -1.52 2.78 7.05
C GLY A 70 -3.00 3.02 7.24
N ARG A 71 -3.38 3.28 8.49
CA ARG A 71 -4.72 3.69 8.90
C ARG A 71 -4.62 4.96 9.73
N HIS A 72 -5.32 6.01 9.32
CA HIS A 72 -5.28 7.31 9.98
C HIS A 72 -5.66 7.20 11.46
N GLY A 73 -4.77 7.68 12.34
CA GLY A 73 -4.96 7.64 13.79
C GLY A 73 -4.65 6.30 14.47
N TYR A 74 -4.22 5.28 13.73
CA TYR A 74 -3.89 3.96 14.30
C TYR A 74 -2.42 3.57 14.10
N GLY A 75 -1.88 3.78 12.90
CA GLY A 75 -0.52 3.34 12.59
C GLY A 75 -0.25 3.14 11.11
N SER A 76 0.95 2.63 10.83
CA SER A 76 1.41 2.28 9.50
C SER A 76 2.38 1.10 9.55
N ILE A 77 2.46 0.35 8.46
CA ILE A 77 3.45 -0.69 8.22
C ILE A 77 4.22 -0.32 6.97
N LYS A 78 5.54 -0.28 7.07
CA LYS A 78 6.46 -0.14 5.94
C LYS A 78 7.08 -1.51 5.66
N PHE A 79 6.72 -2.13 4.54
CA PHE A 79 7.31 -3.38 4.07
C PHE A 79 8.68 -3.10 3.45
N LEU A 80 9.74 -3.65 4.03
CA LEU A 80 11.11 -3.29 3.66
C LEU A 80 11.51 -3.95 2.34
N GLY A 81 12.15 -3.21 1.45
CA GLY A 81 12.54 -3.71 0.12
C GLY A 81 11.36 -3.85 -0.85
N GLU A 82 11.51 -4.67 -1.88
CA GLU A 82 10.50 -4.85 -2.94
C GLU A 82 9.31 -5.68 -2.44
N THR A 83 8.10 -5.22 -2.72
CA THR A 83 6.86 -5.87 -2.29
C THR A 83 5.95 -6.07 -3.49
N ASP A 84 5.53 -7.32 -3.69
CA ASP A 84 4.49 -7.66 -4.65
C ASP A 84 3.12 -7.28 -4.06
N ILE A 85 2.49 -6.28 -4.66
CA ILE A 85 1.17 -5.78 -4.31
C ILE A 85 0.16 -6.00 -5.44
N TRP A 86 0.54 -6.75 -6.48
CA TRP A 86 -0.33 -7.03 -7.61
C TRP A 86 -1.56 -7.81 -7.16
N LYS A 87 -2.76 -7.30 -7.47
CA LYS A 87 -4.06 -7.88 -7.09
C LYS A 87 -4.26 -8.15 -5.59
N LEU A 88 -3.46 -7.50 -4.74
CA LEU A 88 -3.48 -7.77 -3.31
C LEU A 88 -4.72 -7.13 -2.65
N ASP A 89 -5.55 -7.93 -1.99
CA ASP A 89 -6.69 -7.42 -1.21
C ASP A 89 -6.23 -6.92 0.17
N LEU A 90 -5.83 -5.64 0.23
CA LEU A 90 -5.37 -4.98 1.44
C LEU A 90 -6.47 -4.85 2.50
N ASP A 91 -7.73 -4.70 2.09
CA ASP A 91 -8.87 -4.66 3.03
C ASP A 91 -8.96 -5.94 3.86
N SER A 92 -8.70 -7.10 3.22
CA SER A 92 -8.71 -8.41 3.87
C SER A 92 -7.38 -8.79 4.54
N ALA A 93 -6.27 -8.27 4.04
CA ALA A 93 -4.94 -8.64 4.53
C ALA A 93 -4.52 -7.81 5.74
N VAL A 94 -4.85 -6.51 5.80
CA VAL A 94 -4.28 -5.57 6.77
C VAL A 94 -5.34 -5.01 7.72
N HIS A 95 -5.17 -5.27 9.01
CA HIS A 95 -6.12 -4.86 10.04
C HIS A 95 -5.42 -4.12 11.18
N PHE A 96 -5.62 -2.79 11.23
CA PHE A 96 -5.23 -2.00 12.39
C PHE A 96 -6.35 -1.97 13.44
N ASN A 97 -6.01 -2.43 14.64
CA ASN A 97 -6.78 -2.32 15.87
C ASN A 97 -6.14 -1.28 16.80
N HIS A 98 -6.78 -1.02 17.95
CA HIS A 98 -6.25 -0.06 18.91
C HIS A 98 -4.89 -0.52 19.48
N ARG A 99 -3.78 0.08 19.02
CA ARG A 99 -2.39 -0.27 19.37
C ARG A 99 -2.02 -1.71 18.99
N GLU A 100 -2.55 -2.19 17.87
CA GLU A 100 -2.25 -3.53 17.35
C GLU A 100 -2.44 -3.50 15.84
N VAL A 101 -1.67 -4.32 15.13
CA VAL A 101 -1.89 -4.59 13.73
C VAL A 101 -1.82 -6.09 13.48
N ILE A 102 -2.71 -6.60 12.63
CA ILE A 102 -2.79 -8.00 12.26
C ILE A 102 -2.68 -8.07 10.73
N ILE A 103 -1.79 -8.94 10.26
CA ILE A 103 -1.55 -9.20 8.84
C ILE A 103 -1.93 -10.65 8.57
N TYR A 104 -2.84 -10.85 7.62
CA TYR A 104 -3.51 -12.12 7.35
C TYR A 104 -4.29 -12.65 8.56
N MET A 105 -5.52 -12.17 8.74
CA MET A 105 -6.45 -12.69 9.77
C MET A 105 -6.72 -14.19 9.63
N ASP A 106 -6.70 -14.69 8.39
CA ASP A 106 -6.87 -16.10 8.06
C ASP A 106 -5.49 -16.71 7.71
N GLU A 107 -4.94 -17.49 8.64
CA GLU A 107 -3.64 -18.16 8.47
C GLU A 107 -3.58 -19.04 7.23
N SER A 108 -4.72 -19.57 6.73
CA SER A 108 -4.73 -20.36 5.50
C SER A 108 -4.46 -19.53 4.24
N LYS A 109 -4.63 -18.20 4.32
CA LYS A 109 -4.35 -17.24 3.24
C LYS A 109 -2.98 -16.58 3.39
N LYS A 110 -2.27 -16.84 4.50
CA LYS A 110 -0.93 -16.30 4.73
C LYS A 110 0.05 -17.01 3.77
N PRO A 111 0.72 -16.26 2.88
CA PRO A 111 1.70 -16.84 1.96
C PRO A 111 2.98 -17.24 2.72
N PRO A 112 3.88 -18.02 2.10
CA PRO A 112 5.20 -18.31 2.66
C PRO A 112 5.99 -17.04 3.01
N VAL A 113 6.93 -17.16 3.96
CA VAL A 113 7.81 -16.06 4.36
C VAL A 113 8.57 -15.51 3.16
N GLY A 114 8.58 -14.19 3.01
CA GLY A 114 9.16 -13.44 1.90
C GLY A 114 8.20 -13.12 0.76
N GLN A 115 6.99 -13.70 0.75
CA GLN A 115 5.99 -13.46 -0.30
C GLN A 115 4.86 -12.55 0.19
N GLY A 116 4.29 -11.76 -0.72
CA GLY A 116 3.24 -10.79 -0.41
C GLY A 116 3.64 -9.88 0.75
N LEU A 117 2.79 -9.81 1.77
CA LEU A 117 3.03 -9.04 2.99
C LEU A 117 3.69 -9.86 4.11
N ASN A 118 3.90 -11.17 3.94
CA ASN A 118 4.52 -12.02 4.95
C ASN A 118 6.04 -11.90 4.91
N LYS A 119 6.56 -10.70 5.20
CA LYS A 119 7.98 -10.34 4.97
C LYS A 119 8.46 -9.29 5.98
N PRO A 120 9.77 -8.95 6.00
CA PRO A 120 10.29 -7.97 6.94
C PRO A 120 9.59 -6.61 6.82
N ALA A 121 9.22 -6.02 7.95
CA ALA A 121 8.51 -4.76 7.99
C ALA A 121 8.87 -3.92 9.23
N GLU A 122 8.75 -2.60 9.09
CA GLU A 122 8.79 -1.64 10.19
C GLU A 122 7.36 -1.16 10.48
N ILE A 123 6.87 -1.42 11.69
CA ILE A 123 5.54 -1.07 12.15
C ILE A 123 5.66 0.18 13.01
N THR A 124 4.75 1.13 12.81
CA THR A 124 4.51 2.26 13.71
C THR A 124 3.07 2.20 14.21
N LEU A 125 2.89 2.08 15.53
CA LEU A 125 1.58 2.14 16.19
C LEU A 125 1.41 3.49 16.89
N LEU A 126 0.25 4.12 16.69
CA LEU A 126 -0.14 5.38 17.30
C LEU A 126 -0.95 5.15 18.58
N ASN A 127 -1.11 6.21 19.37
CA ASN A 127 -1.86 6.20 20.64
C ASN A 127 -1.33 5.19 21.66
N VAL A 128 -0.05 4.83 21.57
CA VAL A 128 0.66 4.05 22.56
C VAL A 128 1.16 5.04 23.61
N ARG A 129 0.38 5.25 24.68
CA ARG A 129 0.68 6.26 25.71
C ARG A 129 0.79 5.65 27.09
N CYS A 130 1.67 6.22 27.91
CA CYS A 130 1.79 5.87 29.32
C CYS A 130 0.66 6.52 30.11
N ILE A 131 -0.44 5.79 30.35
CA ILE A 131 -1.62 6.30 31.06
C ILE A 131 -1.83 5.46 32.32
N ASN A 132 -1.99 6.12 33.47
CA ASN A 132 -2.49 5.46 34.66
C ASN A 132 -3.97 5.16 34.48
N LYS A 133 -4.32 3.87 34.42
CA LYS A 133 -5.68 3.40 34.14
C LYS A 133 -6.70 3.79 35.21
N SER A 134 -6.31 4.01 36.47
CA SER A 134 -7.25 4.38 37.53
C SER A 134 -7.54 5.88 37.57
N THR A 135 -6.57 6.71 37.19
CA THR A 135 -6.70 8.18 37.27
C THR A 135 -6.88 8.86 35.92
N GLY A 136 -6.63 8.16 34.82
CA GLY A 136 -6.60 8.73 33.47
C GLY A 136 -5.39 9.65 33.20
N LYS A 137 -4.48 9.82 34.17
CA LYS A 137 -3.32 10.69 34.02
C LYS A 137 -2.35 10.12 32.98
N GLU A 138 -2.06 10.91 31.96
CA GLU A 138 -1.01 10.65 30.97
C GLU A 138 0.35 11.14 31.48
N TYR A 139 1.39 10.34 31.24
CA TYR A 139 2.78 10.68 31.52
C TYR A 139 3.54 10.78 30.21
N ARG A 140 4.26 11.88 30.03
CA ARG A 140 5.07 12.17 28.83
C ARG A 140 6.57 12.12 29.08
N ASP A 141 6.98 12.11 30.34
CA ASP A 141 8.37 11.99 30.76
C ASP A 141 8.51 11.27 32.13
N GLY A 142 9.77 11.14 32.57
CA GLY A 142 10.11 10.67 33.91
C GLY A 142 10.10 9.15 34.10
N PRO A 143 10.26 8.70 35.36
CA PRO A 143 10.49 7.29 35.66
C PRO A 143 9.36 6.35 35.23
N MET A 144 8.11 6.83 35.19
CA MET A 144 6.96 6.04 34.74
C MET A 144 7.03 5.75 33.24
N VAL A 145 7.43 6.74 32.44
CA VAL A 145 7.63 6.58 31.00
C VAL A 145 8.80 5.65 30.70
N ASN A 146 9.89 5.74 31.46
CA ASN A 146 11.03 4.81 31.32
C ASN A 146 10.58 3.35 31.54
N LYS A 147 9.86 3.08 32.64
CA LYS A 147 9.30 1.73 32.90
C LYS A 147 8.34 1.26 31.81
N TYR A 148 7.53 2.18 31.27
CA TYR A 148 6.61 1.85 30.18
C TYR A 148 7.36 1.51 28.89
N LYS A 149 8.43 2.25 28.57
CA LYS A 149 9.33 1.95 27.46
C LYS A 149 9.99 0.57 27.63
N ASP A 150 10.49 0.25 28.83
CA ASP A 150 11.07 -1.07 29.13
C ASP A 150 10.04 -2.20 28.90
N MET A 151 8.77 -1.97 29.28
CA MET A 151 7.67 -2.89 28.98
C MET A 151 7.44 -3.05 27.47
N LEU A 152 7.49 -1.96 26.68
CA LEU A 152 7.35 -2.05 25.22
C LEU A 152 8.52 -2.80 24.57
N ILE A 153 9.75 -2.58 25.04
CA ILE A 153 10.94 -3.34 24.61
C ILE A 153 10.72 -4.83 24.89
N LYS A 154 10.29 -5.19 26.10
CA LYS A 154 10.02 -6.57 26.46
C LYS A 154 8.94 -7.21 25.58
N LYS A 155 7.85 -6.48 25.32
CA LYS A 155 6.77 -6.95 24.44
C LYS A 155 7.21 -7.18 23.01
N ALA A 156 8.08 -6.33 22.47
CA ALA A 156 8.65 -6.55 21.15
C ALA A 156 9.42 -7.88 21.12
N VAL A 157 10.30 -8.10 22.09
CA VAL A 157 11.08 -9.35 22.19
C VAL A 157 10.18 -10.58 22.36
N GLU A 158 9.12 -10.50 23.17
CA GLU A 158 8.14 -11.58 23.35
C GLU A 158 7.38 -11.95 22.05
N GLN A 159 7.37 -11.07 21.06
CA GLN A 159 6.73 -11.26 19.75
C GLN A 159 7.75 -11.42 18.61
N ASP A 160 8.99 -11.80 18.94
CA ASP A 160 10.10 -11.93 17.96
C ASP A 160 10.31 -10.66 17.11
N ALA A 161 10.07 -9.50 17.71
CA ALA A 161 10.21 -8.18 17.11
C ALA A 161 11.39 -7.40 17.71
N GLU A 162 12.02 -6.56 16.88
CA GLU A 162 13.06 -5.63 17.27
C GLU A 162 12.43 -4.29 17.66
N PHE A 163 12.64 -3.84 18.90
CA PHE A 163 12.26 -2.48 19.31
C PHE A 163 13.11 -1.44 18.56
N VAL A 164 12.46 -0.45 17.93
CA VAL A 164 13.17 0.64 17.23
C VAL A 164 13.10 1.93 18.04
N SER A 165 11.90 2.44 18.33
CA SER A 165 11.74 3.69 19.07
C SER A 165 10.39 3.80 19.77
N TYR A 166 10.34 4.68 20.76
CA TYR A 166 9.11 5.06 21.44
C TYR A 166 9.13 6.56 21.74
N ASP A 167 8.14 7.28 21.21
CA ASP A 167 7.89 8.68 21.50
C ASP A 167 6.69 8.79 22.46
N PRO A 168 6.90 9.19 23.73
CA PRO A 168 5.84 9.31 24.72
C PRO A 168 4.95 10.56 24.55
N VAL A 169 5.41 11.57 23.81
CA VAL A 169 4.66 12.81 23.56
C VAL A 169 3.67 12.59 22.43
N GLU A 170 4.15 12.05 21.31
CA GLU A 170 3.30 11.71 20.16
C GLU A 170 2.53 10.41 20.38
N GLY A 171 2.99 9.57 21.30
CA GLY A 171 2.41 8.25 21.58
C GLY A 171 2.68 7.27 20.44
N GLN A 172 3.87 7.32 19.86
CA GLN A 172 4.29 6.49 18.72
C GLN A 172 5.24 5.41 19.19
N TRP A 173 4.90 4.15 18.91
CA TRP A 173 5.78 3.01 19.14
C TRP A 173 6.16 2.37 17.81
N LYS A 174 7.46 2.27 17.56
CA LYS A 174 8.02 1.69 16.35
C LYS A 174 8.81 0.44 16.67
N PHE A 175 8.59 -0.62 15.89
CA PHE A 175 9.31 -1.89 15.98
C PHE A 175 9.41 -2.55 14.62
N ARG A 176 10.31 -3.53 14.47
CA ARG A 176 10.49 -4.30 13.23
C ARG A 176 10.21 -5.77 13.48
N VAL A 177 9.65 -6.42 12.48
CA VAL A 177 9.44 -7.87 12.45
C VAL A 177 10.17 -8.45 11.25
N SER A 178 10.56 -9.72 11.35
CA SER A 178 11.15 -10.43 10.21
C SER A 178 10.10 -10.92 9.21
N HIS A 179 8.87 -11.17 9.67
CA HIS A 179 7.70 -11.62 8.90
C HIS A 179 6.44 -11.60 9.81
N PHE A 180 5.29 -12.07 9.32
CA PHE A 180 3.99 -12.06 10.03
C PHE A 180 3.36 -13.45 10.16
#